data_AF-A0A7X7J587-F1
#
_entry.id   AF-A0A7X7J587-F1
#
_cell.length_a   1.000
_cell.length_b   1.000
_cell.length_c   1.000
_cell.angle_alpha   90.00
_cell.angle_beta   90.00
_cell.angle_gamma   90.00
#
_symmetry.space_group_name_H-M   'P 1'
#
loop_
_entity.id
_entity.type
_entity.pdbx_description
1 polymer ?
#
loop_
_entity_poly.entity_id
_entity_poly.type
_entity_poly.pdbx_seq_one_letter_code
_entity_poly.pdbx_strand_id
1 'polypeptide(L)'
;ASAILFSILNQKRQNDRELWNMIDSSFMTTLPDTWAINQQFILLAINNWDKEYERVFLGGQTCDSHDYYNSEANLNAVFLPKFSLETPQYIGLFHTGAYQESIGGYGGIQHCLIPAPKHVIIYREKTKNGEEEEGELVTKLFGKEQSYKSMLKTLGY
;
A
#
# COMPACT_ATOMS: atom_id res chain seq x y z
N ALA A 1 -13.35 -8.68 -2.18
CA ALA A 1 -12.65 -7.65 -1.38
C ALA A 1 -11.35 -7.29 -2.09
N SER A 2 -10.86 -6.07 -1.94
CA SER A 2 -9.57 -5.63 -2.47
C SER A 2 -8.72 -5.06 -1.33
N ALA A 3 -7.40 -5.13 -1.52
CA ALA A 3 -6.45 -4.54 -0.61
C ALA A 3 -5.24 -4.04 -1.42
N ILE A 4 -4.60 -3.00 -0.91
CA ILE A 4 -3.27 -2.58 -1.34
C ILE A 4 -2.30 -2.97 -0.23
N LEU A 5 -1.20 -3.61 -0.61
CA LEU A 5 -0.17 -4.06 0.31
C LEU A 5 1.08 -3.23 0.10
N PHE A 6 1.66 -2.77 1.20
CA PHE A 6 2.94 -2.07 1.21
C PHE A 6 3.93 -2.82 2.10
N SER A 7 5.21 -2.76 1.75
CA SER A 7 6.29 -3.09 2.68
C SER A 7 6.81 -1.81 3.35
N ILE A 8 7.25 -1.94 4.61
CA ILE A 8 7.95 -0.86 5.30
C ILE A 8 9.44 -0.96 4.92
N LEU A 9 9.95 0.06 4.22
CA LEU A 9 11.32 0.12 3.77
C LEU A 9 12.28 0.55 4.87
N ASN A 10 11.88 1.54 5.66
CA ASN A 10 12.70 2.10 6.72
C ASN A 10 11.83 2.82 7.76
N GLN A 11 12.39 3.05 8.94
CA GLN A 11 11.80 3.90 9.96
C GLN A 11 12.69 5.12 10.21
N LYS A 12 12.14 6.31 10.00
CA LYS A 12 12.80 7.59 10.24
C LYS A 12 12.33 8.17 11.58
N ARG A 13 13.25 8.62 12.41
CA ARG A 13 12.93 9.44 13.59
C ARG A 13 12.96 10.92 13.20
N GLN A 14 11.80 11.58 13.19
CA GLN A 14 11.69 12.99 12.77
C GLN A 14 12.00 13.93 13.93
N ASN A 15 11.57 13.60 15.14
CA ASN A 15 11.86 14.31 16.38
C ASN A 15 11.88 13.32 17.56
N ASP A 16 11.88 13.81 18.80
CA ASP A 16 11.93 12.92 19.96
C ASP A 16 10.69 12.05 20.17
N ARG A 17 9.56 12.39 19.52
CA ARG A 17 8.24 11.78 19.71
C ARG A 17 7.68 11.08 18.48
N GLU A 18 8.21 11.34 17.29
CA GLU A 18 7.66 10.88 16.02
C GLU A 18 8.59 9.90 15.32
N LEU A 19 8.08 8.69 15.15
CA LEU A 19 8.64 7.64 14.31
C LEU A 19 7.81 7.51 13.04
N TRP A 20 8.46 7.50 11.90
CA TRP A 20 7.86 7.50 10.57
C TRP A 20 8.27 6.24 9.83
N ASN A 21 7.34 5.32 9.64
CA ASN A 21 7.52 4.15 8.80
C ASN A 21 7.30 4.56 7.33
N MET A 22 8.34 4.40 6.53
CA MET A 22 8.33 4.73 5.10
C MET A 22 7.86 3.52 4.30
N ILE A 23 6.76 3.65 3.56
CA ILE A 23 6.23 2.57 2.71
C ILE A 23 7.04 2.45 1.41
N ASP A 24 6.90 1.33 0.69
CA ASP A 24 7.54 1.10 -0.62
C ASP A 24 6.75 1.66 -1.81
N SER A 25 5.95 2.69 -1.58
CA SER A 25 5.14 3.33 -2.61
C SER A 25 4.72 4.75 -2.17
N SER A 26 3.61 5.24 -2.70
CA SER A 26 3.06 6.55 -2.36
C SER A 26 1.57 6.47 -2.12
N PHE A 27 1.13 7.13 -1.05
CA PHE A 27 -0.29 7.29 -0.74
C PHE A 27 -0.97 8.18 -1.77
N MET A 28 -0.28 9.18 -2.30
CA MET A 28 -0.84 10.07 -3.32
C MET A 28 -1.18 9.33 -4.62
N THR A 29 -0.36 8.37 -5.04
CA THR A 29 -0.54 7.69 -6.32
C THR A 29 -1.38 6.42 -6.20
N THR A 30 -1.18 5.63 -5.15
CA THR A 30 -1.86 4.34 -4.97
C THR A 30 -3.13 4.44 -4.13
N LEU A 31 -3.28 5.49 -3.32
CA LEU A 31 -4.44 5.75 -2.47
C LEU A 31 -4.89 7.22 -2.56
N PRO A 32 -5.16 7.73 -3.77
CA PRO A 32 -5.38 9.15 -4.03
C PRO A 32 -6.49 9.76 -3.17
N ASP A 33 -7.52 9.00 -2.78
CA ASP A 33 -8.59 9.54 -1.92
C ASP A 33 -8.10 9.89 -0.51
N THR A 34 -7.04 9.24 -0.01
CA THR A 34 -6.41 9.59 1.27
C THR A 34 -5.84 11.01 1.20
N TRP A 35 -5.20 11.35 0.08
CA TRP A 35 -4.59 12.66 -0.14
C TRP A 35 -5.63 13.72 -0.56
N ALA A 36 -6.58 13.36 -1.42
CA ALA A 36 -7.51 14.31 -2.04
C ALA A 36 -8.69 14.70 -1.12
N ILE A 37 -9.24 13.73 -0.37
CA ILE A 37 -10.48 13.93 0.40
C ILE A 37 -10.38 13.38 1.84
N ASN A 38 -9.18 13.03 2.30
CA ASN A 38 -8.94 12.47 3.64
C ASN A 38 -9.71 11.17 3.91
N GLN A 39 -9.95 10.35 2.87
CA GLN A 39 -10.62 9.07 3.04
C GLN A 39 -9.78 8.14 3.92
N GLN A 40 -10.43 7.54 4.91
CA GLN A 40 -9.82 6.54 5.78
C GLN A 40 -10.09 5.14 5.26
N PHE A 41 -9.05 4.30 5.31
CA PHE A 41 -9.11 2.88 4.98
C PHE A 41 -8.81 2.05 6.22
N ILE A 42 -9.28 0.81 6.21
CA ILE A 42 -8.92 -0.15 7.25
C ILE A 42 -7.47 -0.53 7.05
N LEU A 43 -6.63 -0.24 8.03
CA LEU A 43 -5.20 -0.52 8.01
C LEU A 43 -4.87 -1.62 9.01
N LEU A 44 -4.16 -2.66 8.55
CA LEU A 44 -3.70 -3.76 9.40
C LEU A 44 -2.25 -4.12 9.09
N ALA A 45 -1.50 -4.54 10.11
CA ALA A 45 -0.26 -5.29 9.90
C ALA A 45 -0.60 -6.64 9.23
N ILE A 46 0.18 -7.06 8.24
CA ILE A 46 -0.05 -8.34 7.55
C ILE A 46 0.73 -9.48 8.21
N ASN A 47 1.87 -9.17 8.81
CA ASN A 47 2.72 -10.12 9.53
C ASN A 47 3.22 -9.52 10.85
N ASN A 48 3.90 -10.37 11.65
CA ASN A 48 4.55 -10.01 12.92
C ASN A 48 3.59 -9.60 14.06
N TRP A 49 2.38 -10.18 14.09
CA TRP A 49 1.36 -9.85 15.10
C TRP A 49 1.76 -10.25 16.54
N ASP A 50 2.73 -11.16 16.67
CA ASP A 50 3.32 -11.61 17.92
C ASP A 50 4.36 -10.65 18.50
N LYS A 51 4.75 -9.60 17.76
CA LYS A 51 5.79 -8.66 18.17
C LYS A 51 5.23 -7.51 19.00
N GLU A 52 6.13 -6.82 19.70
CA GLU A 52 5.81 -5.57 20.39
C GLU A 52 5.38 -4.51 19.37
N TYR A 53 4.35 -3.73 19.71
CA TYR A 53 3.83 -2.67 18.88
C TYR A 53 4.36 -1.31 19.34
N GLU A 54 4.60 -0.42 18.40
CA GLU A 54 5.00 0.95 18.67
C GLU A 54 4.13 1.94 17.89
N ARG A 55 4.06 3.16 18.41
CA ARG A 55 3.28 4.25 17.82
C ARG A 55 4.08 4.87 16.67
N VAL A 56 3.55 4.79 15.45
CA VAL A 56 4.22 5.29 14.24
C VAL A 56 3.28 6.12 13.34
N PHE A 57 3.90 6.95 12.52
CA PHE A 57 3.30 7.62 11.37
C PHE A 57 3.71 6.89 10.08
N LEU A 58 2.93 7.05 9.02
CA LEU A 58 3.23 6.43 7.72
C LEU A 58 3.50 7.50 6.68
N GLY A 59 4.68 7.44 6.06
CA GLY A 59 5.09 8.32 4.96
C GLY A 59 5.29 7.53 3.67
N GLY A 60 4.95 8.14 2.54
CA GLY A 60 5.25 7.64 1.21
C GLY A 60 6.62 8.12 0.70
N GLN A 61 7.01 7.63 -0.47
CA GLN A 61 8.35 7.79 -1.04
C GLN A 61 8.50 9.00 -1.97
N THR A 62 7.45 9.80 -2.14
CA THR A 62 7.54 10.98 -3.00
C THR A 62 8.37 12.08 -2.35
N CYS A 63 8.73 13.09 -3.14
CA CYS A 63 9.34 14.30 -2.62
C CYS A 63 8.32 15.30 -2.05
N ASP A 64 7.03 14.96 -2.05
CA ASP A 64 5.96 15.82 -1.56
C ASP A 64 5.71 15.58 -0.06
N SER A 65 5.65 16.67 0.70
CA SER A 65 5.37 16.63 2.14
C SER A 65 3.95 16.16 2.49
N HIS A 66 3.04 16.10 1.52
CA HIS A 66 1.66 15.64 1.70
C HIS A 66 1.49 14.14 1.46
N ASP A 67 2.56 13.41 1.11
CA ASP A 67 2.53 11.98 0.91
C ASP A 67 2.67 11.23 2.24
N TYR A 68 1.63 11.30 3.05
CA TYR A 68 1.54 10.57 4.31
C TYR A 68 0.11 10.11 4.54
N TYR A 69 -0.04 9.05 5.33
CA TYR A 69 -1.36 8.55 5.66
C TYR A 69 -1.99 9.39 6.77
N ASN A 70 -3.18 9.93 6.48
CA ASN A 70 -4.11 10.58 7.41
C ASN A 70 -3.69 11.99 7.91
N SER A 71 -4.43 13.01 7.47
CA SER A 71 -4.09 14.46 7.57
C SER A 71 -4.54 15.17 8.85
N GLU A 72 -5.38 14.55 9.70
CA GLU A 72 -5.76 15.20 10.96
C GLU A 72 -4.62 15.10 11.99
N ALA A 73 -3.80 16.14 12.06
CA ALA A 73 -2.58 16.25 12.85
C ALA A 73 -2.68 15.91 14.35
N ASN A 74 -3.88 15.74 14.91
CA ASN A 74 -4.09 15.60 16.36
C ASN A 74 -4.43 14.17 16.85
N LEU A 75 -4.71 13.19 15.97
CA LEU A 75 -5.20 11.85 16.40
C LEU A 75 -4.46 10.63 15.81
N ASN A 76 -3.55 10.81 14.86
CA ASN A 76 -3.37 9.78 13.83
C ASN A 76 -2.03 9.04 13.82
N ALA A 77 -1.57 8.58 14.98
CA ALA A 77 -0.54 7.56 14.94
C ALA A 77 -1.18 6.17 14.96
N VAL A 78 -0.70 5.31 14.08
CA VAL A 78 -1.09 3.90 14.05
C VAL A 78 -0.14 3.11 14.94
N PHE A 79 -0.63 2.03 15.50
CA PHE A 79 0.21 1.06 16.19
C PHE A 79 0.55 -0.05 15.22
N LEU A 80 1.84 -0.25 14.97
CA LEU A 80 2.37 -1.32 14.14
C LEU A 80 3.43 -2.10 14.90
N PRO A 81 3.68 -3.37 14.52
CA PRO A 81 4.82 -4.11 15.02
C PRO A 81 6.11 -3.29 14.87
N LYS A 82 6.95 -3.34 15.89
CA LYS A 82 8.20 -2.59 15.94
C LYS A 82 9.07 -2.88 14.73
N PHE A 83 9.56 -1.82 14.09
CA PHE A 83 10.36 -1.96 12.88
C PHE A 83 11.69 -2.67 13.17
N SER A 84 12.09 -3.58 12.27
CA SER A 84 13.37 -4.28 12.32
C SER A 84 13.91 -4.49 10.91
N LEU A 85 15.22 -4.31 10.72
CA LEU A 85 15.90 -4.58 9.45
C LEU A 85 16.02 -6.09 9.16
N GLU A 86 15.90 -6.93 10.18
CA GLU A 86 16.04 -8.38 10.04
C GLU A 86 14.73 -9.05 9.60
N THR A 87 13.59 -8.45 9.95
CA THR A 87 12.25 -9.01 9.69
C THR A 87 11.40 -8.02 8.91
N PRO A 88 11.04 -8.30 7.65
CA PRO A 88 10.23 -7.38 6.85
C PRO A 88 8.85 -7.19 7.50
N GLN A 89 8.35 -5.95 7.48
CA GLN A 89 6.99 -5.63 7.90
C GLN A 89 6.16 -5.27 6.68
N TYR A 90 5.01 -5.91 6.55
CA TYR A 90 4.01 -5.58 5.54
C TYR A 90 2.76 -4.99 6.20
N ILE A 91 2.15 -4.03 5.53
CA ILE A 91 0.87 -3.44 5.93
C ILE A 91 -0.13 -3.58 4.78
N GLY A 92 -1.41 -3.72 5.13
CA GLY A 92 -2.50 -3.81 4.16
C GLY A 92 -3.54 -2.74 4.43
N LEU A 93 -3.95 -2.05 3.37
CA LEU A 93 -5.07 -1.13 3.36
C LEU A 93 -6.22 -1.76 2.58
N PHE A 94 -7.35 -1.96 3.24
CA PHE A 94 -8.49 -2.70 2.73
C PHE A 94 -9.64 -1.76 2.33
N HIS A 95 -10.58 -2.27 1.54
CA HIS A 95 -11.70 -1.51 0.94
C HIS A 95 -11.25 -0.46 -0.10
N THR A 96 -10.14 -0.73 -0.78
CA THR A 96 -9.51 0.17 -1.77
C THR A 96 -9.98 -0.06 -3.21
N GLY A 97 -11.08 -0.79 -3.41
CA GLY A 97 -11.43 -1.38 -4.72
C GLY A 97 -12.16 -0.42 -5.66
N ALA A 98 -12.67 0.68 -5.13
CA ALA A 98 -13.32 1.72 -5.89
C ALA A 98 -12.40 2.94 -5.98
N TYR A 99 -12.41 3.59 -7.15
CA TYR A 99 -11.74 4.86 -7.46
C TYR A 99 -10.20 4.87 -7.46
N GLN A 100 -9.52 4.16 -6.55
CA GLN A 100 -8.07 4.31 -6.34
C GLN A 100 -7.26 4.11 -7.63
N GLU A 101 -7.54 3.04 -8.38
CA GLU A 101 -6.88 2.75 -9.66
C GLU A 101 -7.23 3.76 -10.77
N SER A 102 -8.50 4.15 -10.85
CA SER A 102 -8.99 5.05 -11.90
C SER A 102 -8.48 6.48 -11.70
N ILE A 103 -8.47 6.95 -10.46
CA ILE A 103 -7.98 8.29 -10.09
C ILE A 103 -6.45 8.31 -10.05
N GLY A 104 -5.83 7.26 -9.53
CA GLY A 104 -4.37 7.10 -9.51
C GLY A 104 -3.76 6.96 -10.91
N GLY A 105 -4.58 6.73 -11.95
CA GLY A 105 -4.12 6.71 -13.33
C GLY A 105 -3.35 5.43 -13.69
N TYR A 106 -3.99 4.27 -13.51
CA TYR A 106 -3.43 2.97 -13.89
C TYR A 106 -2.84 2.98 -15.32
N GLY A 107 -1.56 2.62 -15.44
CA GLY A 107 -0.81 2.62 -16.72
C GLY A 107 -0.38 4.01 -17.22
N GLY A 108 -0.76 5.09 -16.54
CA GLY A 108 -0.38 6.47 -16.82
C GLY A 108 0.93 6.91 -16.16
N ILE A 109 1.13 8.22 -15.99
CA ILE A 109 2.28 8.77 -15.27
C ILE A 109 1.91 9.01 -13.81
N GLN A 110 2.83 8.65 -12.93
CA GLN A 110 2.65 8.76 -11.48
C GLN A 110 3.49 9.92 -10.91
N HIS A 111 3.06 10.46 -9.77
CA HIS A 111 3.84 11.48 -9.06
C HIS A 111 5.23 10.93 -8.72
N CYS A 112 6.26 11.77 -8.92
CA CYS A 112 7.68 11.39 -8.83
C CYS A 112 8.11 10.20 -9.71
N LEU A 113 7.33 9.81 -10.74
CA LEU A 113 7.56 8.60 -11.54
C LEU A 113 7.68 7.32 -10.69
N ILE A 114 7.00 7.28 -9.54
CA ILE A 114 6.92 6.07 -8.73
C ILE A 114 6.13 5.02 -9.51
N PRO A 115 6.68 3.82 -9.76
CA PRO A 115 5.97 2.75 -10.47
C PRO A 115 4.61 2.41 -9.87
N ALA A 116 3.59 2.26 -10.72
CA ALA A 116 2.35 1.61 -10.30
C ALA A 116 2.62 0.15 -9.87
N PRO A 117 1.97 -0.34 -8.81
CA PRO A 117 2.25 -1.64 -8.21
C PRO A 117 1.81 -2.81 -9.11
N LYS A 118 2.16 -4.03 -8.69
CA LYS A 118 1.66 -5.28 -9.31
C LYS A 118 0.20 -5.50 -8.90
N HIS A 119 -0.59 -6.05 -9.80
CA HIS A 119 -1.97 -6.46 -9.53
C HIS A 119 -2.06 -7.98 -9.52
N VAL A 120 -2.48 -8.53 -8.39
CA VAL A 120 -2.66 -9.98 -8.20
C VAL A 120 -4.13 -10.25 -7.93
N ILE A 121 -4.72 -11.16 -8.69
CA ILE A 121 -6.06 -11.68 -8.44
C ILE A 121 -5.90 -12.93 -7.59
N ILE A 122 -6.63 -12.97 -6.48
CA ILE A 122 -6.71 -14.13 -5.60
C ILE A 122 -8.15 -14.64 -5.69
N TYR A 123 -8.32 -15.91 -6.01
CA TYR A 123 -9.63 -16.57 -6.09
C TYR A 123 -9.53 -17.99 -5.57
N ARG A 124 -10.66 -18.55 -5.14
CA ARG A 124 -10.77 -19.97 -4.80
C ARG A 124 -11.30 -20.73 -6.01
N GLU A 125 -10.67 -21.85 -6.35
CA GLU A 125 -11.20 -22.73 -7.38
C GLU A 125 -12.50 -23.38 -6.91
N LYS A 126 -13.43 -23.63 -7.85
CA LYS A 126 -14.60 -24.46 -7.56
C LYS A 126 -14.22 -25.90 -7.84
N THR A 127 -14.30 -26.78 -6.85
CA THR A 127 -14.20 -28.23 -7.04
C THR A 127 -15.32 -28.67 -7.98
N LYS A 128 -14.99 -29.53 -8.96
CA LYS A 128 -15.84 -29.84 -10.13
C LYS A 128 -17.15 -30.59 -9.82
N ASN A 129 -17.51 -30.83 -8.56
CA ASN A 129 -18.60 -31.73 -8.19
C ASN A 129 -19.75 -31.12 -7.39
N GLY A 130 -19.83 -29.78 -7.25
CA GLY A 130 -20.99 -29.14 -6.61
C GLY A 130 -21.09 -29.35 -5.08
N GLU A 131 -20.08 -29.97 -4.47
CA GLU A 131 -19.92 -30.04 -3.02
C GLU A 131 -19.17 -28.79 -2.53
N GLU A 132 -19.69 -28.18 -1.45
CA GLU A 132 -19.21 -26.94 -0.82
C GLU A 132 -17.88 -27.13 -0.07
N GLU A 133 -16.90 -27.81 -0.67
CA GLU A 133 -15.55 -27.80 -0.12
C GLU A 133 -14.85 -26.50 -0.53
N GLU A 134 -14.26 -25.80 0.44
CA GLU A 134 -13.44 -24.60 0.18
C GLU A 134 -12.28 -24.99 -0.74
N GLY A 135 -12.42 -24.75 -2.04
CA GLY A 135 -11.38 -25.08 -3.01
C GLY A 135 -10.09 -24.29 -2.80
N GLU A 136 -9.01 -24.78 -3.42
CA GLU A 136 -7.65 -24.24 -3.25
C GLU A 136 -7.58 -22.75 -3.60
N LEU A 137 -6.79 -22.00 -2.82
CA LEU A 137 -6.54 -20.59 -3.05
C LEU A 137 -5.51 -20.44 -4.19
N VAL A 138 -5.95 -19.87 -5.31
CA VAL A 138 -5.12 -19.65 -6.50
C VAL A 138 -4.83 -18.17 -6.68
N THR A 139 -3.60 -17.87 -7.09
CA THR A 139 -3.15 -16.51 -7.40
C THR A 139 -2.84 -16.36 -8.88
N LYS A 140 -3.28 -15.27 -9.50
CA LYS A 140 -2.98 -14.92 -10.89
C LYS A 140 -2.43 -13.50 -10.97
N LEU A 141 -1.30 -13.32 -11.64
CA LEU A 141 -0.77 -11.99 -11.96
C LEU A 141 -1.64 -11.35 -13.06
N PHE A 142 -2.34 -10.27 -12.72
CA PHE A 142 -3.16 -9.49 -13.66
C PHE A 142 -2.35 -8.38 -14.33
N GLY A 143 -1.61 -7.63 -13.53
CA GLY A 143 -0.80 -6.48 -13.98
C GLY A 143 0.62 -6.61 -13.44
N LYS A 144 1.61 -6.42 -14.30
CA LYS A 144 3.00 -6.26 -13.87
C LYS A 144 3.20 -4.87 -13.30
N GLU A 145 4.17 -4.75 -12.40
CA GLU A 145 4.68 -3.46 -11.95
C GLU A 145 5.07 -2.60 -13.13
N GLN A 146 4.74 -1.32 -13.04
CA GLN A 146 5.01 -0.39 -14.12
C GLN A 146 6.51 -0.20 -14.32
N SER A 147 7.00 -0.51 -15.52
CA SER A 147 8.40 -0.25 -15.83
C SER A 147 8.65 1.24 -16.12
N TYR A 148 9.84 1.72 -15.75
CA TYR A 148 10.32 3.06 -16.12
C TYR A 148 10.28 3.28 -17.65
N LYS A 149 10.54 2.25 -18.45
CA LYS A 149 10.44 2.30 -19.93
C LYS A 149 9.03 2.66 -20.39
N SER A 150 8.00 2.10 -19.74
CA SER A 150 6.61 2.43 -20.06
C SER A 150 6.30 3.89 -19.74
N MET A 151 6.78 4.39 -18.60
CA MET A 151 6.59 5.80 -18.22
C MET A 151 7.31 6.76 -19.18
N LEU A 152 8.58 6.49 -19.49
CA LEU A 152 9.36 7.29 -20.43
C LEU A 152 8.72 7.33 -21.82
N LYS A 153 8.24 6.18 -22.31
CA LYS A 153 7.50 6.11 -23.57
C LYS A 153 6.23 6.98 -23.56
N THR A 154 5.47 6.96 -22.47
CA THR A 154 4.27 7.82 -22.32
C THR A 154 4.63 9.31 -22.31
N LEU A 155 5.81 9.66 -21.80
CA LEU A 155 6.34 11.03 -21.84
C LEU A 155 6.97 11.42 -23.20
N GLY A 156 7.03 10.50 -24.17
CA GLY A 156 7.58 10.75 -25.51
C GLY A 156 9.10 10.54 -25.65
N TYR A 157 9.73 9.86 -24.69
CA TYR A 157 11.14 9.43 -24.76
C TYR A 157 11.29 8.03 -25.36
#